data_AF-A0A074W6E7-F1
#
_entry.id   AF-A0A074W6E7-F1
#
_cell.length_a   1.000
_cell.length_b   1.000
_cell.length_c   1.000
_cell.angle_alpha   90.00
_cell.angle_beta   90.00
_cell.angle_gamma   90.00
#
_symmetry.space_group_name_H-M   'P 1'
#
loop_
_entity.id
_entity.type
_entity.pdbx_description
1 polymer ?
#
loop_
_entity_poly.entity_id
_entity_poly.type
_entity_poly.pdbx_seq_one_letter_code
_entity_poly.pdbx_strand_id
1 'polypeptide(L)'
;MAFWLAMLDYDIGDSEYSNGIISALAVLAIDERNKGWKPATLYTPILSAMITISRSMVVYKAYDNRNAIVKRMMRAELISEA
;
A
#
# COMPACT_ATOMS: atom_id res chain seq x y z
N MET A 1 1.56 -6.52 6.49
CA MET A 1 1.87 -5.21 5.90
C MET A 1 3.09 -5.24 4.97
N ALA A 2 4.15 -5.98 5.28
CA ALA A 2 5.36 -6.04 4.45
C ALA A 2 5.10 -6.42 2.98
N PHE A 3 4.22 -7.39 2.71
CA PHE A 3 3.80 -7.76 1.36
C PHE A 3 3.26 -6.57 0.56
N TRP A 4 2.28 -5.84 1.11
CA TRP A 4 1.68 -4.68 0.44
C TRP A 4 2.68 -3.55 0.21
N LEU A 5 3.56 -3.30 1.17
CA LEU A 5 4.61 -2.29 1.02
C LEU A 5 5.62 -2.67 -0.06
N ALA A 6 6.00 -3.95 -0.16
CA ALA A 6 6.88 -4.42 -1.23
C ALA A 6 6.23 -4.28 -2.62
N MET A 7 4.91 -4.37 -2.73
CA MET A 7 4.20 -4.08 -3.98
C MET A 7 4.15 -2.58 -4.29
N LEU A 8 4.25 -1.70 -3.29
CA LEU A 8 4.31 -0.25 -3.48
C LEU A 8 5.73 0.25 -3.78
N ASP A 9 6.73 -0.46 -3.26
CA ASP A 9 8.17 -0.20 -3.46
C ASP A 9 8.72 -0.99 -4.66
N TYR A 10 7.95 -0.98 -5.76
CA TYR A 10 8.30 -1.68 -6.99
C TYR A 10 8.72 -0.68 -8.07
N ASP A 11 9.89 -0.91 -8.67
CA ASP A 11 10.37 -0.09 -9.78
C ASP A 11 9.55 -0.38 -11.05
N ILE A 12 8.86 0.65 -11.55
CA ILE A 12 7.98 0.53 -12.71
C ILE A 12 8.83 0.69 -13.97
N GLY A 13 9.46 -0.41 -14.39
CA GLY A 13 10.09 -0.55 -15.71
C GLY A 13 9.14 -1.16 -16.74
N ASP A 14 9.71 -1.77 -17.78
CA ASP A 14 8.96 -2.37 -18.90
C ASP A 14 8.05 -3.55 -18.51
N SER A 15 8.15 -4.04 -17.27
CA SER A 15 7.35 -5.15 -16.72
C SER A 15 6.32 -4.68 -15.68
N GLU A 16 5.71 -3.51 -15.85
CA GLU A 16 4.74 -2.95 -14.89
C GLU A 16 3.58 -3.91 -14.53
N TYR A 17 3.18 -4.78 -15.47
CA TYR A 17 2.12 -5.76 -15.28
C TYR A 17 2.46 -6.87 -14.26
N SER A 18 3.74 -7.14 -13.98
CA SER A 18 4.09 -8.11 -12.93
C SER A 18 3.75 -7.61 -11.53
N ASN A 19 3.48 -6.30 -11.39
CA ASN A 19 2.96 -5.74 -10.16
C ASN A 19 1.44 -5.98 -10.07
N GLY A 20 1.01 -6.72 -9.04
CA GLY A 20 -0.40 -7.04 -8.84
C GLY A 20 -1.30 -5.82 -8.57
N ILE A 21 -0.76 -4.72 -8.02
CA ILE A 21 -1.53 -3.47 -7.82
C ILE A 21 -1.82 -2.82 -9.17
N ILE A 22 -0.82 -2.77 -10.06
CA ILE A 22 -0.97 -2.21 -11.41
C ILE A 22 -1.96 -3.06 -12.22
N SER A 23 -1.82 -4.39 -12.16
CA SER A 23 -2.77 -5.32 -12.79
C SER A 23 -4.20 -5.14 -12.25
N ALA A 24 -4.37 -5.01 -10.93
CA ALA A 24 -5.69 -4.76 -10.33
C ALA A 24 -6.28 -3.42 -10.78
N LEU A 25 -5.45 -2.36 -10.83
CA LEU A 25 -5.85 -1.04 -11.33
C LEU A 25 -6.31 -1.10 -12.79
N ALA A 26 -5.62 -1.87 -13.63
CA ALA A 26 -6.00 -2.07 -15.03
C ALA A 26 -7.37 -2.76 -15.14
N VAL A 27 -7.62 -3.81 -14.34
CA VAL A 27 -8.94 -4.48 -14.28
C VAL A 27 -10.04 -3.52 -13.82
N LEU A 28 -9.77 -2.70 -12.80
CA LEU A 28 -10.74 -1.72 -12.29
C LEU A 28 -11.07 -0.61 -13.30
N ALA A 29 -10.19 -0.37 -14.27
CA ALA A 29 -10.39 0.57 -15.35
C ALA A 29 -11.31 0.04 -16.46
N ILE A 30 -11.67 -1.25 -16.46
CA ILE A 30 -12.55 -1.83 -17.48
C ILE A 30 -14.01 -1.50 -17.17
N ASP A 31 -14.74 -0.99 -18.16
CA ASP A 31 -16.19 -0.83 -18.13
C ASP A 31 -16.85 -2.17 -18.48
N GLU A 32 -17.49 -2.79 -17.49
CA GLU A 32 -18.18 -4.08 -17.63
C GLU A 32 -19.31 -4.07 -18.67
N ARG A 33 -19.93 -2.91 -18.92
CA ARG A 33 -21.09 -2.80 -19.83
C ARG A 33 -20.66 -2.71 -21.28
N ASN A 34 -19.66 -1.86 -21.53
CA ASN A 34 -19.19 -1.56 -22.88
C ASN A 34 -17.96 -2.37 -23.28
N LYS A 35 -17.37 -3.15 -22.36
CA LYS A 35 -16.09 -3.85 -22.50
C LYS A 35 -14.94 -2.93 -22.94
N GLY A 36 -15.08 -1.63 -22.69
CA GLY A 36 -14.09 -0.59 -22.98
C GLY A 36 -13.43 -0.07 -21.72
N TRP A 37 -12.76 1.06 -21.81
CA TRP A 37 -12.20 1.75 -20.65
C TRP A 37 -13.23 2.66 -19.99
N LYS A 38 -13.24 2.70 -18.66
CA LYS A 38 -14.04 3.66 -17.91
C LYS A 38 -13.62 5.09 -18.24
N PRO A 39 -14.57 6.03 -18.30
CA PRO A 39 -14.26 7.45 -18.39
C PRO A 39 -13.31 7.89 -17.27
N ALA A 40 -12.41 8.84 -17.57
CA ALA A 40 -11.46 9.37 -16.61
C ALA A 40 -12.14 9.93 -15.35
N THR A 41 -13.34 10.50 -15.48
CA THR A 41 -14.14 11.01 -14.35
C THR A 41 -14.56 9.92 -13.36
N LEU A 42 -14.74 8.68 -13.83
CA LEU A 42 -15.10 7.54 -12.98
C LEU A 42 -13.87 6.80 -12.46
N TYR A 43 -12.75 6.86 -13.18
CA TYR A 43 -11.51 6.18 -12.79
C TYR A 43 -10.63 7.02 -11.84
N THR A 44 -10.64 8.34 -11.96
CA THR A 44 -9.86 9.25 -11.10
C THR A 44 -10.13 9.06 -9.60
N PRO A 45 -11.39 8.86 -9.14
CA PRO A 45 -11.65 8.55 -7.74
C PRO A 45 -11.02 7.22 -7.28
N ILE A 46 -10.94 6.22 -8.15
CA ILE A 46 -10.32 4.91 -7.84
C ILE A 46 -8.82 5.08 -7.62
N LEU A 47 -8.13 5.79 -8.53
CA LEU A 47 -6.72 6.11 -8.37
C LEU A 47 -6.47 6.92 -7.08
N SER A 48 -7.32 7.90 -6.80
CA SER A 48 -7.22 8.72 -5.59
C SER A 48 -7.37 7.91 -4.30
N ALA A 49 -8.33 6.96 -4.28
CA ALA A 49 -8.50 6.04 -3.17
C ALA A 49 -7.26 5.16 -2.98
N MET A 50 -6.70 4.61 -4.07
CA MET A 50 -5.49 3.79 -4.00
C MET A 50 -4.29 4.58 -3.47
N ILE A 51 -4.05 5.80 -3.96
CA ILE A 51 -2.98 6.67 -3.44
C ILE A 51 -3.17 6.94 -1.94
N THR A 52 -4.41 7.21 -1.52
CA THR A 52 -4.73 7.50 -0.11
C THR A 52 -4.47 6.30 0.79
N ILE A 53 -4.88 5.10 0.35
CA ILE A 53 -4.64 3.85 1.06
C ILE A 53 -3.14 3.56 1.16
N SER A 54 -2.41 3.68 0.04
CA SER A 54 -0.96 3.45 0.00
C SER A 54 -0.21 4.36 0.96
N ARG A 55 -0.53 5.68 0.97
CA ARG A 55 0.05 6.63 1.93
C ARG A 55 -0.26 6.24 3.38
N SER A 56 -1.51 5.86 3.64
CA SER A 56 -1.95 5.45 4.98
C SER A 56 -1.20 4.20 5.46
N MET A 57 -0.92 3.23 4.57
CA MET A 57 -0.14 2.03 4.89
C MET A 57 1.30 2.36 5.30
N VAL A 58 1.95 3.30 4.61
CA VAL A 58 3.31 3.75 4.94
C VAL A 58 3.35 4.41 6.31
N VAL A 59 2.40 5.31 6.59
CA VAL A 59 2.27 5.97 7.90
C VAL A 59 2.02 4.94 9.01
N TYR A 60 1.12 3.98 8.77
CA TYR A 60 0.83 2.92 9.71
C TYR A 60 2.06 2.05 10.00
N LYS A 61 2.87 1.75 8.99
CA LYS A 61 4.12 1.00 9.17
C LYS A 61 5.13 1.76 10.02
N ALA A 62 5.27 3.07 9.81
CA ALA A 62 6.15 3.91 10.63
C ALA A 62 5.69 3.93 12.10
N TYR A 63 4.38 4.06 12.32
CA TYR A 63 3.78 4.02 13.65
C TYR A 63 4.00 2.67 14.36
N ASP A 64 3.76 1.56 13.66
CA ASP A 64 3.97 0.21 14.20
C ASP A 64 5.44 -0.05 14.56
N ASN A 65 6.37 0.36 13.70
CA ASN A 65 7.82 0.28 13.97
C ASN A 65 8.20 1.05 15.23
N ARG A 66 7.69 2.28 15.41
CA ARG A 66 7.92 3.09 16.61
C ARG A 66 7.41 2.36 17.85
N ASN A 67 6.19 1.83 17.81
CA ASN A 67 5.60 1.11 18.95
C ASN A 67 6.38 -0.16 19.30
N ALA A 68 6.91 -0.88 18.31
CA ALA A 68 7.76 -2.04 18.53
C ALA A 68 9.08 -1.64 19.24
N ILE A 69 9.68 -0.52 18.86
CA ILE A 69 10.88 0.01 19.53
C ILE A 69 10.58 0.37 20.99
N VAL A 70 9.51 1.13 21.23
CA VAL A 70 9.11 1.53 22.59
C VAL A 70 8.87 0.31 23.47
N LYS A 71 8.14 -0.71 22.98
CA LYS A 71 7.90 -1.95 23.73
C LYS A 71 9.19 -2.71 24.06
N ARG A 72 10.18 -2.70 23.15
CA ARG A 72 11.48 -3.33 23.38
C ARG A 72 12.28 -2.59 24.46
N MET A 73 12.28 -1.26 24.42
CA MET A 73 12.95 -0.44 25.44
C MET A 73 12.34 -0.65 26.83
N MET A 74 11.01 -0.57 26.95
CA MET A 74 10.32 -0.81 28.23
C MET A 74 10.61 -2.19 28.80
N ARG A 75 10.68 -3.23 27.95
CA ARG A 75 11.02 -4.59 28.40
C ARG A 75 12.47 -4.69 28.89
N ALA A 76 13.40 -4.01 28.24
CA ALA A 76 14.81 -4.00 28.65
C ALA A 76 15.02 -3.28 29.98
N GLU A 77 14.30 -2.18 30.20
CA GLU A 77 14.30 -1.44 31.46
C GLU A 77 13.76 -2.30 32.62
N LEU A 78 12.61 -2.96 32.42
CA LEU A 78 12.03 -3.90 33.39
C LEU A 78 12.92 -5.08 33.75
N ILE A 79 13.73 -5.59 32.81
CA ILE A 79 14.70 -6.67 33.08
C ILE A 79 15.95 -6.13 33.79
N SER A 80 16.31 -4.86 33.57
CA SER A 80 17.44 -4.23 34.24
C SER A 80 17.15 -3.86 35.69
N GLU A 81 15.88 -3.70 36.05
CA GLU A 81 15.44 -3.35 37.42
C GLU A 81 15.09 -4.58 38.29
N ALA A 82 15.07 -5.79 37.71
CA ALA A 82 14.74 -7.05 38.37
C ALA A 82 15.99 -7.88 38.70
#